data_AF-A0AAP7GWH0-F1
#
_entry.id   AF-A0AAP7GWH0-F1
#
_cell.length_a   1.000
_cell.length_b   1.000
_cell.length_c   1.000
_cell.angle_alpha   90.00
_cell.angle_beta   90.00
_cell.angle_gamma   90.00
#
_symmetry.space_group_name_H-M   'P 1'
#
loop_
_entity.id
_entity.type
_entity.pdbx_description
1 polymer ?
#
loop_
_entity_poly.entity_id
_entity_poly.type
_entity_poly.pdbx_seq_one_letter_code
_entity_poly.pdbx_strand_id
1 'polypeptide(L)'
;MFSLKRQQGARFEHKARLFLESQGLTFLAANQTFKCGELDLIMLDQGTIVFVEVRQRKNDHFGSAVESVDWKKQQRWLDAAALWLAQREQSLEDTDCRFDLIAFGKTEQDIQWLPNFLD
;
A
#
# COMPACT_ATOMS: atom_id res chain seq x y z
N MET A 1 -17.15 -16.87 -6.58
CA MET A 1 -17.65 -15.68 -7.29
C MET A 1 -16.98 -14.47 -6.64
N PHE A 2 -16.02 -13.82 -7.31
CA PHE A 2 -15.32 -12.66 -6.73
C PHE A 2 -16.28 -11.46 -6.68
N SER A 3 -16.32 -10.75 -5.54
CA SER A 3 -17.10 -9.51 -5.41
C SER A 3 -16.60 -8.46 -6.41
N LEU A 4 -17.51 -7.73 -7.06
CA LEU A 4 -17.19 -6.59 -7.95
C LEU A 4 -16.24 -5.58 -7.31
N LYS A 5 -16.32 -5.43 -5.98
CA LYS A 5 -15.44 -4.57 -5.20
C LYS A 5 -13.97 -5.03 -5.21
N ARG A 6 -13.73 -6.35 -5.25
CA ARG A 6 -12.39 -6.95 -5.32
C ARG A 6 -11.77 -6.77 -6.72
N GLN A 7 -12.58 -6.91 -7.77
CA GLN A 7 -12.12 -6.64 -9.14
C GLN A 7 -11.77 -5.17 -9.37
N GLN A 8 -12.57 -4.26 -8.78
CA GLN A 8 -12.27 -2.83 -8.83
C GLN A 8 -10.97 -2.49 -8.08
N GLY A 9 -10.76 -3.07 -6.88
CA GLY A 9 -9.50 -2.92 -6.12
C GLY A 9 -8.28 -3.37 -6.92
N ALA A 10 -8.33 -4.56 -7.52
CA ALA A 10 -7.23 -5.12 -8.31
C ALA A 10 -6.81 -4.21 -9.48
N ARG A 11 -7.75 -3.48 -10.10
CA ARG A 11 -7.45 -2.54 -11.18
C ARG A 11 -6.65 -1.33 -10.69
N PHE A 12 -7.05 -0.76 -9.55
CA PHE A 12 -6.33 0.36 -8.93
C PHE A 12 -4.97 -0.06 -8.38
N GLU A 13 -4.86 -1.22 -7.76
CA GLU A 13 -3.57 -1.80 -7.33
C GLU A 13 -2.64 -2.01 -8.52
N HIS A 14 -3.13 -2.56 -9.62
CA HIS A 14 -2.32 -2.72 -10.82
C HIS A 14 -1.83 -1.38 -11.37
N LYS A 15 -2.71 -0.37 -11.39
CA LYS A 15 -2.34 0.98 -11.84
C LYS A 15 -1.32 1.65 -10.91
N ALA A 16 -1.48 1.48 -9.60
CA ALA A 16 -0.54 1.96 -8.59
C ALA A 16 0.84 1.33 -8.76
N ARG A 17 0.89 0.01 -8.98
CA ARG A 17 2.13 -0.71 -9.28
C ARG A 17 2.83 -0.14 -10.51
N LEU A 18 2.12 -0.02 -11.63
CA LEU A 18 2.71 0.54 -12.87
C LEU A 18 3.20 1.97 -12.69
N PHE A 19 2.47 2.79 -11.92
CA PHE A 19 2.91 4.14 -11.58
C PHE A 19 4.20 4.12 -10.78
N LEU A 20 4.29 3.33 -9.70
CA LEU A 20 5.49 3.25 -8.87
C LEU A 20 6.70 2.67 -9.64
N GLU A 21 6.47 1.67 -10.48
CA GLU A 21 7.49 1.16 -11.41
C GLU A 21 8.00 2.27 -12.34
N SER A 22 7.10 3.13 -12.85
CA SER A 22 7.51 4.29 -13.66
C SER A 22 8.26 5.38 -12.88
N GLN A 23 8.11 5.40 -11.54
CA GLN A 23 8.89 6.27 -10.65
C GLN A 23 10.25 5.66 -10.24
N GLY A 24 10.56 4.44 -10.71
CA GLY A 24 11.83 3.76 -10.46
C GLY A 24 11.80 2.72 -9.35
N LEU A 25 10.66 2.47 -8.71
CA LEU A 25 10.54 1.44 -7.69
C LEU A 25 10.47 0.05 -8.34
N THR A 26 11.05 -0.96 -7.68
CA THR A 26 10.96 -2.35 -8.14
C THR A 26 9.83 -3.07 -7.43
N PHE A 27 8.97 -3.77 -8.18
CA PHE A 27 7.90 -4.58 -7.63
C PHE A 27 8.43 -5.83 -6.92
N LEU A 28 7.95 -6.10 -5.69
CA LEU A 28 8.29 -7.31 -4.92
C LEU A 28 7.10 -8.25 -4.77
N ALA A 29 5.93 -7.74 -4.35
CA ALA A 29 4.74 -8.54 -4.14
C ALA A 29 3.46 -7.68 -4.13
N ALA A 30 2.30 -8.33 -4.28
CA ALA A 30 0.99 -7.72 -4.15
C ALA A 30 0.04 -8.64 -3.38
N ASN A 31 -1.06 -8.09 -2.85
CA ASN A 31 -2.17 -8.85 -2.26
C ASN A 31 -1.72 -9.86 -1.19
N GLN A 32 -0.80 -9.48 -0.31
CA GLN A 32 -0.31 -10.38 0.74
C GLN A 32 -1.28 -10.37 1.92
N THR A 33 -1.88 -11.51 2.23
CA THR A 33 -2.88 -11.64 3.30
C THR A 33 -2.32 -12.35 4.52
N PHE A 34 -2.54 -11.76 5.68
CA PHE A 34 -2.18 -12.30 6.99
C PHE A 34 -3.41 -12.36 7.89
N LYS A 35 -3.29 -13.02 9.05
CA LYS A 35 -4.39 -13.08 10.02
C LYS A 35 -4.75 -11.70 10.60
N CYS A 36 -3.78 -10.79 10.70
CA CYS A 36 -3.94 -9.46 11.27
C CYS A 36 -4.33 -8.38 10.25
N GLY A 37 -4.06 -8.59 8.96
CA GLY A 37 -4.22 -7.56 7.94
C GLY A 37 -3.81 -8.02 6.55
N GLU A 38 -3.81 -7.07 5.62
CA GLU A 38 -3.41 -7.27 4.23
C GLU A 38 -2.40 -6.19 3.82
N LEU A 39 -1.54 -6.51 2.86
CA LEU A 39 -0.62 -5.57 2.20
C LEU A 39 -0.95 -5.55 0.71
N ASP A 40 -1.36 -4.39 0.21
CA ASP A 40 -1.79 -4.23 -1.18
C ASP A 40 -0.60 -4.39 -2.14
N LEU A 41 0.46 -3.61 -1.93
CA LEU A 41 1.70 -3.66 -2.71
C LEU A 41 2.93 -3.59 -1.81
N ILE A 42 3.99 -4.26 -2.25
CA ILE A 42 5.31 -4.22 -1.63
C ILE A 42 6.31 -3.94 -2.74
N MET A 43 7.08 -2.88 -2.58
CA MET A 43 8.07 -2.41 -3.54
C MET A 43 9.46 -2.28 -2.90
N LEU A 44 10.47 -2.05 -3.72
CA LEU A 44 11.83 -1.73 -3.32
C LEU A 44 12.24 -0.39 -3.93
N ASP A 45 12.69 0.55 -3.11
CA ASP A 45 13.27 1.83 -3.53
C ASP A 45 14.68 1.95 -2.98
N GLN A 46 15.69 1.80 -3.83
CA GLN A 46 17.10 1.99 -3.47
C GLN A 46 17.57 1.22 -2.21
N GLY A 47 16.99 0.04 -1.96
CA GLY A 47 17.30 -0.79 -0.79
C GLY A 47 16.27 -0.70 0.34
N THR A 48 15.39 0.30 0.33
CA THR A 48 14.27 0.45 1.28
C THR A 48 13.07 -0.36 0.81
N ILE A 49 12.50 -1.18 1.69
CA ILE A 49 11.25 -1.90 1.44
C ILE A 49 10.08 -0.93 1.65
N VAL A 50 9.25 -0.79 0.63
CA VAL A 50 8.12 0.14 0.63
C VAL A 50 6.85 -0.66 0.70
N PHE A 51 6.15 -0.60 1.83
CA PHE A 51 4.80 -1.13 1.95
C PHE A 51 3.83 -0.05 1.47
N VAL A 52 2.98 -0.36 0.49
CA VAL A 52 2.07 0.63 -0.11
C VAL A 52 0.63 0.20 0.07
N GLU A 53 -0.16 1.08 0.65
CA GLU A 53 -1.61 0.97 0.75
C GLU A 53 -2.26 1.69 -0.45
N VAL A 54 -3.26 1.08 -1.09
CA VAL A 54 -3.93 1.64 -2.27
C VAL A 54 -5.39 1.96 -1.94
N ARG A 55 -5.78 3.23 -2.09
CA ARG A 55 -7.12 3.71 -1.74
C ARG A 55 -7.80 4.41 -2.91
N GLN A 56 -9.05 4.08 -3.17
CA GLN A 56 -9.92 4.89 -4.03
C GLN A 56 -10.75 5.83 -3.15
N ARG A 57 -10.75 7.12 -3.50
CA ARG A 57 -11.58 8.13 -2.84
C ARG A 57 -13.05 7.89 -3.11
N LYS A 58 -13.86 8.06 -2.07
CA LYS A 58 -15.33 8.18 -2.24
C LYS A 58 -15.74 9.58 -2.68
N ASN A 59 -15.03 10.62 -2.22
CA ASN A 59 -15.28 12.03 -2.50
C ASN A 59 -13.97 12.75 -2.88
N ASP A 60 -14.05 13.87 -3.60
CA ASP A 60 -12.88 14.56 -4.18
C ASP A 60 -11.95 15.23 -3.14
N HIS A 61 -12.28 15.19 -1.85
CA HIS A 61 -11.49 15.81 -0.78
C HIS A 61 -10.32 14.92 -0.35
N PHE A 62 -9.11 15.47 -0.42
CA PHE A 62 -7.85 14.83 -0.01
C PHE A 62 -7.89 14.27 1.41
N GLY A 63 -8.52 15.00 2.34
CA GLY A 63 -8.71 14.57 3.72
C GLY A 63 -9.37 13.21 3.83
N SER A 64 -10.34 12.87 2.96
CA SER A 64 -11.08 11.61 3.06
C SER A 64 -10.23 10.35 2.86
N ALA A 65 -9.14 10.42 2.08
CA ALA A 65 -8.24 9.28 1.88
C ALA A 65 -7.34 9.07 3.11
N VAL A 66 -6.73 10.15 3.60
CA VAL A 66 -5.89 10.16 4.81
C VAL A 66 -6.72 9.78 6.05
N GLU A 67 -7.90 10.39 6.23
CA GLU A 67 -8.85 10.11 7.31
C GLU A 67 -9.38 8.67 7.28
N SER A 68 -9.36 8.00 6.12
CA SER A 68 -9.78 6.60 6.02
C SER A 68 -8.75 5.61 6.55
N VAL A 69 -7.52 6.06 6.81
CA VAL A 69 -6.45 5.28 7.44
C VAL A 69 -6.41 5.62 8.93
N ASP A 70 -7.40 5.11 9.65
CA ASP A 70 -7.48 5.25 11.11
C ASP A 70 -6.36 4.49 11.83
N TRP A 71 -6.17 4.78 13.12
CA TRP A 71 -5.13 4.15 13.94
C TRP A 71 -5.17 2.62 13.87
N LYS A 72 -6.38 2.03 13.83
CA LYS A 72 -6.56 0.57 13.78
C LYS A 72 -6.03 0.00 12.48
N LYS A 73 -6.23 0.70 11.37
CA LYS A 73 -5.69 0.29 10.06
C LYS A 73 -4.18 0.45 10.02
N GLN A 74 -3.65 1.55 10.56
CA GLN A 74 -2.19 1.74 10.68
C GLN A 74 -1.55 0.59 11.45
N GLN A 75 -2.11 0.20 12.60
CA GLN A 75 -1.61 -0.92 13.38
C GLN A 75 -1.64 -2.25 12.59
N ARG A 76 -2.75 -2.55 11.92
CA ARG A 76 -2.84 -3.78 11.11
C ARG A 76 -1.86 -3.81 9.96
N TRP A 77 -1.58 -2.64 9.37
CA TRP A 77 -0.61 -2.49 8.29
C TRP A 77 0.81 -2.75 8.81
N LEU A 78 1.18 -2.16 9.95
CA LEU A 78 2.45 -2.43 10.64
C LEU A 78 2.59 -3.91 11.03
N ASP A 79 1.55 -4.50 11.62
CA ASP A 79 1.56 -5.91 12.03
C ASP A 79 1.72 -6.84 10.81
N ALA A 80 1.05 -6.53 9.70
CA ALA A 80 1.16 -7.31 8.46
C ALA A 80 2.55 -7.17 7.82
N ALA A 81 3.13 -5.97 7.82
CA ALA A 81 4.49 -5.73 7.35
C ALA A 81 5.53 -6.50 8.20
N ALA A 82 5.39 -6.47 9.53
CA ALA A 82 6.24 -7.23 10.44
C ALA A 82 6.18 -8.74 10.15
N LEU A 83 4.99 -9.30 9.91
CA LEU A 83 4.85 -10.72 9.55
C LEU A 83 5.45 -11.04 8.18
N TRP A 84 5.33 -10.14 7.20
CA TRP A 84 5.92 -10.33 5.88
C TRP A 84 7.46 -10.34 5.93
N LEU A 85 8.05 -9.48 6.77
CA LEU A 85 9.49 -9.43 7.02
C LEU A 85 9.98 -10.65 7.81
N ALA A 86 9.23 -11.06 8.83
CA ALA A 86 9.60 -12.23 9.65
C ALA A 86 9.69 -13.52 8.82
N GLN A 87 8.87 -13.67 7.77
CA GLN A 87 8.97 -14.78 6.82
C GLN A 87 10.27 -14.78 5.99
N ARG A 88 11.03 -13.67 6.02
CA ARG A 88 12.31 -13.45 5.35
C ARG A 88 13.46 -13.31 6.34
N GLU A 89 13.24 -13.66 7.61
CA GLU A 89 14.24 -13.53 8.68
C GLU A 89 14.68 -12.07 8.92
N GLN A 90 13.77 -11.12 8.63
CA GLN A 90 13.96 -9.67 8.81
C GLN A 90 12.94 -9.11 9.82
N SER A 91 13.16 -7.88 10.28
CA SER A 91 12.25 -7.14 11.16
C SER A 91 12.12 -5.66 10.76
N LEU A 92 11.14 -4.96 11.33
CA LEU A 92 10.99 -3.52 11.12
C LEU A 92 12.11 -2.69 11.78
N GLU A 93 12.88 -3.28 12.70
CA GLU A 93 13.97 -2.60 13.41
C GLU A 93 15.31 -2.68 12.67
N ASP A 94 15.52 -3.74 11.88
CA ASP A 94 16.78 -4.04 11.18
C ASP A 94 16.75 -3.78 9.68
N THR A 95 15.56 -3.48 9.13
CA THR A 95 15.34 -3.31 7.71
C THR A 95 14.79 -1.92 7.44
N ASP A 96 15.44 -1.20 6.53
CA ASP A 96 14.95 0.09 6.05
C ASP A 96 13.57 -0.10 5.41
N CYS A 97 12.54 0.38 6.08
CA CYS A 97 11.16 0.29 5.64
C CYS A 97 10.54 1.69 5.57
N ARG A 98 9.64 1.89 4.62
CA ARG A 98 8.70 3.03 4.64
C ARG A 98 7.29 2.58 4.28
N PHE A 99 6.31 3.37 4.70
CA PHE A 99 4.90 3.11 4.47
C PHE A 99 4.31 4.23 3.62
N ASP A 100 3.93 3.92 2.38
CA ASP A 100 3.43 4.90 1.43
C ASP A 100 1.93 4.71 1.18
N LEU A 101 1.22 5.80 0.95
CA LEU A 101 -0.19 5.77 0.54
C LEU A 101 -0.34 6.20 -0.91
N ILE A 102 -1.01 5.39 -1.72
CA ILE A 102 -1.52 5.80 -3.03
C ILE A 102 -3.02 6.03 -2.94
N ALA A 103 -3.45 7.23 -3.29
CA ALA A 103 -4.85 7.61 -3.35
C ALA A 103 -5.25 7.92 -4.80
N PHE A 104 -6.28 7.22 -5.29
CA PHE A 104 -6.95 7.51 -6.55
C PHE A 104 -8.17 8.41 -6.33
N GLY A 105 -8.38 9.36 -7.23
CA GLY A 105 -9.63 10.12 -7.35
C GLY A 105 -10.76 9.30 -7.97
N LYS A 106 -11.60 9.97 -8.78
CA LYS A 106 -12.70 9.31 -9.51
C LYS A 106 -12.19 8.42 -10.63
N THR A 107 -11.05 8.77 -11.22
CA THR A 107 -10.43 8.04 -12.31
C THR A 107 -9.10 7.41 -11.90
N GLU A 108 -8.62 6.45 -12.70
CA GLU A 108 -7.28 5.86 -12.56
C GLU A 108 -6.13 6.83 -12.88
N GLN A 109 -6.44 7.97 -13.49
CA GLN A 109 -5.46 8.98 -13.86
C GLN A 109 -5.22 9.97 -12.72
N ASP A 110 -6.19 10.10 -11.82
CA ASP A 110 -6.13 10.96 -10.64
C ASP A 110 -5.34 10.30 -9.51
N ILE A 111 -4.09 9.93 -9.80
CA ILE A 111 -3.21 9.29 -8.83
C ILE A 111 -2.47 10.33 -7.99
N GLN A 112 -2.46 10.11 -6.68
CA GLN A 112 -1.63 10.84 -5.75
C GLN A 112 -0.83 9.86 -4.91
N TRP A 113 0.48 10.05 -4.87
CA TRP A 113 1.41 9.28 -4.05
C TRP A 113 1.87 10.12 -2.88
N LEU A 114 1.72 9.56 -1.68
CA LEU A 114 2.10 10.14 -0.40
C LEU A 114 3.19 9.24 0.20
N PRO A 115 4.48 9.55 -0.03
CA PRO A 115 5.56 8.81 0.59
C PRO A 115 5.58 9.08 2.11
N ASN A 116 6.11 8.13 2.89
CA ASN A 116 6.32 8.28 4.34
C ASN A 116 5.04 8.65 5.08
N PHE A 117 3.94 7.96 4.75
CA PHE A 117 2.61 8.26 5.27
C PHE A 117 2.43 7.89 6.75
N LEU A 118 3.15 6.89 7.25
CA LEU A 118 3.12 6.46 8.67
C LEU A 118 4.35 6.89 9.47
N ASP A 119 5.26 7.65 8.88
CA ASP A 119 6.46 8.16 9.57
C ASP A 119 6.12 9.21 10.64
#